data_AF-A0A4Y2CW99-F1
#
_entry.id   AF-A0A4Y2CW99-F1
#
_cell.length_a   1.000
_cell.length_b   1.000
_cell.length_c   1.000
_cell.angle_alpha   90.00
_cell.angle_beta   90.00
_cell.angle_gamma   90.00
#
_symmetry.space_group_name_H-M   'P 1'
#
loop_
_entity.id
_entity.type
_entity.pdbx_description
1 polymer ?
#
loop_
_entity_poly.entity_id
_entity_poly.type
_entity_poly.pdbx_seq_one_letter_code
_entity_poly.pdbx_strand_id
1 'polypeptide(L)'
;MRKKVRRQILLSESEEDWVSPNDDDYFYVKWDSIEESGYLNLEKDLEVNDFVFVKLLNEEKTISKFFMAKVLNQKSPDEWKVSFLRKRSKMPNAFIFPNISEILVVERADLKMVLPPPLVTGTTKRQKKKKL
;
A
#
# COMPACT_ATOMS: atom_id res chain seq x y z
N MET A 1 -0.03 57.84 3.50
CA MET A 1 -1.26 57.02 3.63
C MET A 1 -0.91 55.54 3.41
N ARG A 2 -1.04 54.68 4.42
CA ARG A 2 -0.75 53.23 4.34
C ARG A 2 -2.02 52.48 3.95
N LYS A 3 -2.05 51.85 2.77
CA LYS A 3 -3.19 51.03 2.30
C LYS A 3 -3.15 49.67 3.01
N LYS A 4 -4.16 49.38 3.84
CA LYS A 4 -4.38 48.06 4.43
C LYS A 4 -4.89 47.11 3.35
N VAL A 5 -4.14 46.05 3.06
CA VAL A 5 -4.58 44.95 2.19
C VAL A 5 -5.22 43.89 3.09
N ARG A 6 -6.53 43.66 2.94
CA ARG A 6 -7.23 42.51 3.51
C ARG A 6 -7.10 41.34 2.52
N ARG A 7 -6.45 40.26 2.94
CA ARG A 7 -6.52 38.97 2.22
C ARG A 7 -7.84 38.31 2.61
N GLN A 8 -8.75 38.14 1.65
CA GLN A 8 -9.90 37.25 1.80
C GLN A 8 -9.40 35.83 1.52
N ILE A 9 -9.56 34.94 2.50
CA ILE A 9 -9.42 33.49 2.31
C ILE A 9 -10.80 33.02 1.87
N LEU A 10 -10.93 32.60 0.61
CA LEU A 10 -12.08 31.85 0.13
C LEU A 10 -12.03 30.47 0.78
N LEU A 11 -12.80 30.29 1.87
CA LEU A 11 -13.21 28.97 2.31
C LEU A 11 -14.28 28.51 1.33
N SER A 12 -13.89 27.63 0.40
CA SER A 12 -14.85 26.87 -0.40
C SER A 12 -15.35 25.73 0.48
N GLU A 13 -16.51 25.94 1.09
CA GLU A 13 -17.34 24.86 1.61
C GLU A 13 -17.90 24.12 0.39
N SER A 14 -17.39 22.92 0.11
CA SER A 14 -18.05 21.98 -0.78
C SER A 14 -18.51 20.79 0.06
N GLU A 15 -19.82 20.67 0.15
CA GLU A 15 -20.59 19.64 0.83
C GLU A 15 -20.14 18.23 0.42
N GLU A 16 -19.80 17.41 1.41
CA GLU A 16 -19.54 15.99 1.24
C GLU A 16 -20.89 15.26 1.25
N ASP A 17 -21.42 15.00 0.05
CA ASP A 17 -22.69 14.29 -0.15
C ASP A 17 -22.42 12.77 -0.34
N TRP A 18 -22.83 12.04 0.70
CA TRP A 18 -23.11 10.61 0.87
C TRP A 18 -22.59 9.59 -0.16
N VAL A 19 -21.65 8.76 0.30
CA VAL A 19 -21.33 7.46 -0.32
C VAL A 19 -22.49 6.49 -0.07
N SER A 20 -23.07 5.95 -1.14
CA SER A 20 -24.08 4.89 -1.07
C SER A 20 -23.52 3.62 -0.40
N PRO A 21 -24.19 3.08 0.63
CA PRO A 21 -23.77 1.88 1.32
C PRO A 21 -24.38 0.67 0.61
N ASN A 22 -23.68 0.08 -0.35
CA ASN A 22 -23.91 -1.30 -0.80
C ASN A 22 -22.79 -1.69 -1.77
N ASP A 23 -21.76 -2.34 -1.22
CA ASP A 23 -21.14 -3.56 -1.74
C ASP A 23 -19.87 -3.83 -0.91
N ASP A 24 -20.02 -4.76 0.03
CA ASP A 24 -19.03 -5.68 0.61
C ASP A 24 -17.70 -5.11 1.15
N ASP A 25 -17.62 -5.04 2.48
CA ASP A 25 -16.44 -5.29 3.32
C ASP A 25 -15.15 -4.52 2.99
N TYR A 26 -15.30 -3.23 2.67
CA TYR A 26 -14.16 -2.34 2.54
C TYR A 26 -13.68 -1.90 3.93
N PHE A 27 -12.75 -2.64 4.53
CA PHE A 27 -12.07 -2.23 5.75
C PHE A 27 -11.33 -0.90 5.51
N TYR A 28 -11.98 0.21 5.85
CA TYR A 28 -11.33 1.50 6.05
C TYR A 28 -10.54 1.41 7.36
N VAL A 29 -9.42 0.70 7.32
CA VAL A 29 -8.51 0.64 8.47
C VAL A 29 -7.92 2.04 8.61
N LYS A 30 -8.39 2.77 9.62
CA LYS A 30 -7.76 4.01 10.05
C LYS A 30 -6.41 3.63 10.67
N TRP A 31 -5.36 3.61 9.85
CA TRP A 31 -4.02 3.14 10.22
C TRP A 31 -3.42 3.91 11.40
N ASP A 32 -3.83 5.17 11.60
CA ASP A 32 -3.42 6.00 12.74
C ASP A 32 -4.08 5.56 14.08
N SER A 33 -5.06 4.65 14.02
CA SER A 33 -5.74 4.07 15.18
C SER A 33 -5.47 2.57 15.37
N ILE A 34 -4.58 1.97 14.58
CA ILE A 34 -4.07 0.63 14.93
C ILE A 34 -3.13 0.81 16.11
N GLU A 35 -3.61 0.45 17.30
CA GLU A 35 -2.74 0.27 18.45
C GLU A 35 -1.62 -0.67 18.05
N GLU A 36 -0.37 -0.22 18.26
CA GLU A 36 0.87 -0.89 17.86
C GLU A 36 1.01 -2.32 18.42
N SER A 37 0.15 -2.69 19.37
CA SER A 37 0.14 -3.95 20.12
C SER A 37 -0.64 -5.10 19.46
N GLY A 38 -1.50 -4.85 18.47
CA GLY A 38 -2.49 -5.87 18.05
C GLY A 38 -2.10 -6.79 16.88
N TYR A 39 -1.25 -6.35 15.95
CA TYR A 39 -1.15 -7.00 14.62
C TYR A 39 0.26 -7.02 14.00
N LEU A 40 1.32 -6.79 14.79
CA LEU A 40 2.64 -6.44 14.24
C LEU A 40 3.72 -7.52 14.36
N ASN A 41 3.36 -8.75 14.73
CA ASN A 41 4.28 -9.87 14.71
C ASN A 41 3.94 -10.77 13.53
N LEU A 42 4.94 -11.06 12.72
CA LEU A 42 4.83 -11.99 11.61
C LEU A 42 4.59 -13.40 12.16
N GLU A 43 3.32 -13.79 12.33
CA GLU A 43 2.92 -15.10 12.88
C GLU A 43 3.18 -16.25 11.90
N LYS A 44 3.28 -15.95 10.60
CA LYS A 44 3.43 -16.92 9.53
C LYS A 44 4.85 -16.91 8.97
N ASP A 45 5.37 -18.10 8.64
CA ASP A 45 6.61 -18.22 7.89
C ASP A 45 6.51 -17.53 6.53
N LEU A 46 7.56 -16.78 6.18
CA LEU A 46 7.67 -16.07 4.91
C LEU A 46 8.14 -17.03 3.80
N GLU A 47 7.39 -17.09 2.71
CA GLU A 47 7.83 -17.78 1.51
C GLU A 47 8.21 -16.82 0.37
N VAL A 48 9.04 -17.31 -0.54
CA VAL A 48 9.38 -16.56 -1.76
C VAL A 48 8.11 -16.42 -2.62
N ASN A 49 7.86 -15.20 -3.07
CA ASN A 49 6.64 -14.74 -3.76
C ASN A 49 5.46 -14.34 -2.88
N ASP A 50 5.57 -14.42 -1.56
CA ASP A 50 4.53 -13.89 -0.69
C ASP A 50 4.43 -12.37 -0.77
N PHE A 51 3.22 -11.87 -0.53
CA PHE A 51 2.96 -10.45 -0.38
C PHE A 51 3.02 -10.10 1.10
N VAL A 52 3.65 -8.98 1.43
CA VAL A 52 3.93 -8.60 2.82
C VAL A 52 3.68 -7.12 3.04
N PHE A 53 3.34 -6.78 4.28
CA PHE A 53 3.35 -5.41 4.78
C PHE A 53 4.68 -5.11 5.47
N VAL A 54 5.33 -4.05 5.00
CA VAL A 54 6.60 -3.56 5.53
C VAL A 54 6.36 -2.22 6.24
N LYS A 55 6.80 -2.11 7.49
CA LYS A 55 6.83 -0.85 8.23
C LYS A 55 8.23 -0.26 8.11
N LEU A 56 8.37 0.81 7.33
CA LEU A 56 9.63 1.56 7.24
C LEU A 56 9.54 2.80 8.12
N LEU A 57 10.54 2.98 8.97
CA LEU A 57 10.74 4.23 9.71
C LEU A 57 11.29 5.27 8.74
N ASN A 58 10.68 6.47 8.75
CA ASN A 58 11.20 7.58 7.98
C ASN A 58 12.11 8.39 8.91
N GLU A 59 13.39 8.49 8.62
CA GLU A 59 14.35 9.14 9.53
C GLU A 59 13.97 10.61 9.83
N GLU A 60 13.33 11.29 8.88
CA GLU A 60 12.95 12.70 9.01
C GLU A 60 11.65 12.93 9.77
N LYS A 61 10.79 11.92 9.88
CA LYS A 61 9.46 12.04 10.49
C LYS A 61 9.30 10.87 11.42
N THR A 62 9.03 11.11 12.69
CA THR A 62 8.62 10.12 13.72
C THR A 62 7.37 9.29 13.35
N ILE A 63 6.89 9.42 12.11
CA ILE A 63 5.81 8.68 11.50
C ILE A 63 6.42 7.52 10.69
N SER A 64 6.19 6.29 11.15
CA SER A 64 6.44 5.09 10.37
C SER A 64 5.46 5.00 9.20
N LYS A 65 5.94 4.64 8.01
CA LYS A 65 5.10 4.46 6.82
C LYS A 65 5.02 2.99 6.44
N PHE A 66 3.81 2.53 6.17
CA PHE A 66 3.55 1.18 5.72
C PHE A 66 3.58 1.10 4.19
N PHE A 67 4.21 0.06 3.69
CA PHE A 67 4.30 -0.24 2.27
C PHE A 67 3.93 -1.70 2.02
N MET A 68 3.34 -1.96 0.86
CA MET A 68 3.07 -3.31 0.40
C MET A 68 4.23 -3.75 -0.49
N ALA A 69 4.77 -4.94 -0.24
CA ALA A 69 5.88 -5.49 -1.00
C ALA A 69 5.64 -6.96 -1.35
N LYS A 70 6.31 -7.44 -2.38
CA LYS A 70 6.40 -8.86 -2.73
C LYS A 70 7.80 -9.38 -2.39
N VAL A 71 7.87 -10.50 -1.69
CA VAL A 71 9.11 -11.20 -1.39
C VAL A 71 9.69 -11.79 -2.67
N LEU A 72 10.93 -11.42 -2.99
CA LEU A 72 11.63 -11.90 -4.18
C LEU A 72 12.63 -13.00 -3.86
N ASN A 73 13.43 -12.82 -2.81
CA ASN A 73 14.43 -13.79 -2.42
C ASN A 73 14.83 -13.60 -0.95
N GLN A 74 15.26 -14.68 -0.31
CA GLN A 74 15.88 -14.64 1.00
C GLN A 74 17.39 -14.49 0.83
N LYS A 75 18.00 -13.47 1.46
CA LYS A 75 19.44 -13.27 1.40
C LYS A 75 20.14 -13.85 2.64
N SER A 76 19.49 -13.73 3.79
CA SER A 76 19.93 -14.27 5.08
C SER A 76 18.68 -14.70 5.88
N PRO A 77 18.81 -15.42 7.01
CA PRO A 77 17.65 -15.81 7.81
C PRO A 77 16.76 -14.63 8.23
N ASP A 78 17.39 -13.46 8.45
CA ASP A 78 16.72 -12.25 8.91
C ASP A 78 16.59 -11.16 7.82
N GLU A 79 17.33 -11.25 6.71
CA GLU A 79 17.27 -10.29 5.60
C GLU A 79 16.52 -10.84 4.39
N TRP A 80 15.47 -10.12 3.99
CA TRP A 80 14.62 -10.45 2.86
C TRP A 80 14.71 -9.39 1.78
N LYS A 81 14.86 -9.83 0.53
CA LYS A 81 14.80 -8.95 -0.63
C LYS A 81 13.35 -8.83 -1.08
N VAL A 82 12.80 -7.63 -1.00
CA VAL A 82 11.39 -7.36 -1.32
C VAL A 82 11.25 -6.30 -2.41
N SER A 83 10.22 -6.41 -3.23
CA SER A 83 9.87 -5.42 -4.26
C SER A 83 8.58 -4.70 -3.88
N PHE A 84 8.64 -3.37 -3.80
CA PHE A 84 7.49 -2.57 -3.41
C PHE A 84 6.46 -2.45 -4.53
N LEU A 85 5.20 -2.51 -4.16
CA LEU A 85 4.07 -2.25 -5.03
C LEU A 85 3.60 -0.81 -4.88
N ARG A 86 3.06 -0.24 -5.96
CA ARG A 86 2.42 1.08 -5.94
C ARG A 86 0.91 0.95 -6.01
N LYS A 87 0.22 1.79 -5.23
CA LYS A 87 -1.24 1.92 -5.31
C LYS A 87 -1.62 2.47 -6.69
N ARG A 88 -2.61 1.83 -7.33
CA ARG A 88 -3.11 2.28 -8.63
C ARG A 88 -4.04 3.47 -8.42
N SER A 89 -3.74 4.61 -9.05
CA SER A 89 -4.56 5.83 -8.92
C SER A 89 -6.02 5.63 -9.35
N LYS A 90 -6.27 4.79 -10.36
CA LYS A 90 -7.62 4.55 -10.91
C LYS A 90 -8.40 3.43 -10.23
N MET A 91 -7.77 2.63 -9.37
CA MET A 91 -8.39 1.49 -8.70
C MET A 91 -7.88 1.45 -7.26
N PRO A 92 -8.65 1.96 -6.29
CA PRO A 92 -8.16 2.15 -4.93
C PRO A 92 -7.81 0.82 -4.23
N ASN A 93 -8.36 -0.31 -4.69
CA ASN A 93 -8.08 -1.67 -4.24
C ASN A 93 -7.02 -2.43 -5.04
N ALA A 94 -6.35 -1.78 -5.99
CA ALA A 94 -5.36 -2.46 -6.81
C ALA A 94 -3.95 -1.93 -6.52
N PHE A 95 -3.05 -2.87 -6.30
CA PHE A 95 -1.62 -2.64 -6.26
C PHE A 95 -1.00 -3.16 -7.55
N ILE A 96 -0.05 -2.41 -8.09
CA ILE A 96 0.65 -2.79 -9.31
C ILE A 96 2.16 -2.72 -9.08
N PHE A 97 2.89 -3.57 -9.79
CA PHE A 97 4.33 -3.43 -9.88
C PHE A 97 4.66 -2.15 -10.66
N PRO A 98 5.51 -1.26 -10.12
CA PRO A 98 5.99 -0.12 -10.87
C PRO A 98 6.81 -0.59 -12.09
N ASN A 99 6.90 0.25 -13.12
CA ASN A 99 7.70 -0.04 -14.31
C ASN A 99 9.20 -0.16 -13.98
N ILE A 100 9.64 0.54 -12.94
CA ILE A 100 10.98 0.44 -12.36
C ILE A 100 10.81 -0.19 -10.99
N SER A 101 11.26 -1.44 -10.82
CA SER A 101 11.14 -2.17 -9.57
C SER A 101 11.98 -1.51 -8.47
N GLU A 102 11.33 -1.02 -7.44
CA GLU A 102 11.97 -0.60 -6.20
C GLU A 102 12.22 -1.85 -5.35
N ILE A 103 13.48 -2.29 -5.31
CA ILE A 103 13.87 -3.47 -4.57
C ILE A 103 14.75 -3.04 -3.39
N LEU A 104 14.34 -3.39 -2.18
CA LEU A 104 15.14 -3.17 -0.97
C LEU A 104 15.37 -4.48 -0.23
N VAL A 105 16.41 -4.48 0.59
CA VAL A 105 16.64 -5.51 1.60
C VAL A 105 16.04 -4.99 2.90
N VAL A 106 15.21 -5.82 3.52
CA VAL A 106 14.42 -5.47 4.70
C VAL A 106 14.65 -6.54 5.76
N GLU A 107 14.77 -6.13 7.01
CA GLU A 107 14.89 -7.04 8.14
C GLU A 107 13.54 -7.68 8.49
N ARG A 108 13.58 -8.91 9.01
CA ARG A 108 12.36 -9.62 9.44
C ARG A 108 11.54 -8.83 10.46
N ALA A 109 12.18 -7.98 11.29
CA ALA A 109 11.52 -7.15 12.29
C ALA A 109 10.60 -6.05 11.68
N ASP A 110 10.93 -5.59 10.47
CA ASP A 110 10.16 -4.57 9.74
C ASP A 110 8.97 -5.18 8.98
N LEU A 111 8.99 -6.50 8.79
CA LEU A 111 7.90 -7.26 8.18
C LEU A 111 6.81 -7.51 9.22
N LYS A 112 5.63 -6.94 8.99
CA LYS A 112 4.54 -6.95 9.98
C LYS A 112 3.50 -8.03 9.72
N MET A 113 3.19 -8.29 8.46
CA MET A 113 2.12 -9.22 8.10
C MET A 113 2.36 -9.83 6.72
N VAL A 114 2.05 -11.12 6.58
CA VAL A 114 1.91 -11.79 5.28
C VAL A 114 0.48 -11.59 4.80
N LEU A 115 0.33 -11.11 3.56
CA LEU A 115 -0.94 -10.84 2.93
C LEU A 115 -1.50 -12.10 2.26
N PRO A 116 -2.84 -12.21 2.17
CA PRO A 116 -3.45 -13.23 1.35
C PRO A 116 -3.04 -13.05 -0.12
N PRO A 117 -3.04 -14.14 -0.91
CA PRO A 117 -2.73 -14.08 -2.33
C PRO A 117 -3.70 -13.13 -3.05
N PRO A 118 -3.23 -12.40 -4.07
CA PRO A 118 -4.04 -11.42 -4.76
C PRO A 118 -5.21 -12.11 -5.48
N LEU A 119 -6.40 -11.53 -5.34
CA LEU A 119 -7.55 -11.93 -6.13
C LEU A 119 -7.29 -11.55 -7.59
N VAL A 120 -7.18 -12.56 -8.46
CA VAL A 120 -6.94 -12.33 -9.90
C VAL A 120 -8.25 -11.93 -10.57
N THR A 121 -8.63 -10.67 -10.44
CA THR A 121 -9.82 -10.12 -11.10
C THR A 121 -9.45 -9.67 -12.52
N GLY A 122 -9.71 -10.53 -13.52
CA GLY A 122 -9.67 -10.17 -14.94
C GLY A 122 -8.55 -10.81 -15.75
N THR A 123 -8.73 -12.09 -16.11
CA THR A 123 -8.07 -12.62 -17.31
C THR A 123 -8.85 -12.12 -18.53
N THR A 124 -8.43 -11.02 -19.14
CA THR A 124 -8.84 -10.78 -20.52
C THR A 124 -8.17 -11.84 -21.38
N LYS A 125 -8.96 -12.82 -21.86
CA LYS A 125 -8.53 -13.81 -22.85
C LYS A 125 -7.97 -13.05 -24.06
N ARG A 126 -6.65 -12.86 -24.12
CA ARG A 126 -5.97 -12.29 -25.28
C ARG A 126 -6.22 -13.25 -26.45
N GLN A 127 -7.10 -12.88 -27.36
CA GLN A 127 -7.37 -13.66 -28.56
C GLN A 127 -6.06 -13.86 -29.32
N LYS A 128 -5.60 -15.11 -29.40
CA LYS A 128 -4.55 -15.51 -30.35
C LYS A 128 -5.12 -15.27 -31.74
N LYS A 129 -4.64 -14.24 -32.43
CA LYS A 129 -4.88 -14.11 -33.88
C LYS A 129 -4.27 -15.34 -34.55
N LYS A 130 -5.11 -16.20 -35.13
CA LYS A 130 -4.69 -17.23 -36.09
C LYS A 130 -4.02 -16.51 -37.26
N LYS A 131 -2.75 -16.80 -37.53
CA LYS A 131 -2.17 -16.55 -38.84
C LYS A 131 -2.73 -17.62 -39.79
N LEU A 132 -3.38 -17.16 -40.85
CA LEU A 132 -3.68 -17.94 -42.06
C LEU A 132 -2.38 -18.24 -42.80
#